data_AF-A0A7V5FNG0-F1
#
_entry.id   AF-A0A7V5FNG0-F1
#
_cell.length_a   1.000
_cell.length_b   1.000
_cell.length_c   1.000
_cell.angle_alpha   90.00
_cell.angle_beta   90.00
_cell.angle_gamma   90.00
#
_symmetry.space_group_name_H-M   'P 1'
#
loop_
_entity.id
_entity.type
_entity.pdbx_description
1 polymer ?
#
loop_
_entity_poly.entity_id
_entity_poly.type
_entity_poly.pdbx_seq_one_letter_code
_entity_poly.pdbx_strand_id
1 'polypeptide(L)'
;MRLRQVYRKDRCLPVYATGHGGIHLLNGLYNAKYDGQPVLAITGNTYYDLINTFGQQDIPLAQIFSDVALYSVRVTGPDHIETATNIAIHTALGMRGVSHLNIPADTQDMTLAEDKQSMHDVSPFHTSFAFATGAQQPTHEALRNAAEVL
;
A
#
# COMPACT_ATOMS: atom_id res chain seq x y z
N MET A 1 1.54 13.12 -12.10
CA MET A 1 1.59 11.95 -11.20
C MET A 1 3.05 11.55 -10.92
N ARG A 2 3.62 12.02 -9.80
CA ARG A 2 5.06 11.88 -9.42
C ARG A 2 5.41 10.56 -8.70
N LEU A 3 4.68 9.47 -8.97
CA LEU A 3 4.88 8.16 -8.31
C LEU A 3 6.29 7.56 -8.48
N ARG A 4 7.05 7.97 -9.51
CA ARG A 4 8.42 7.49 -9.76
C ARG A 4 9.45 7.93 -8.72
N GLN A 5 9.19 8.99 -7.95
CA GLN A 5 10.19 9.51 -7.01
C GLN A 5 10.16 8.80 -5.64
N VAL A 6 9.03 8.17 -5.30
CA VAL A 6 8.81 7.43 -4.04
C VAL A 6 9.11 5.94 -4.22
N TYR A 7 8.80 5.40 -5.40
CA TYR A 7 8.91 3.97 -5.66
C TYR A 7 10.31 3.57 -6.17
N ARG A 8 11.12 3.00 -5.27
CA ARG A 8 12.37 2.29 -5.60
C ARG A 8 12.05 0.81 -5.85
N LYS A 9 12.09 0.40 -7.13
CA LYS A 9 11.77 -0.96 -7.63
C LYS A 9 12.52 -2.10 -6.93
N ASP A 10 13.65 -1.79 -6.29
CA ASP A 10 14.57 -2.71 -5.64
C ASP A 10 14.13 -3.13 -4.23
N ARG A 11 13.09 -2.54 -3.64
CA ARG A 11 12.79 -2.72 -2.19
C ARG A 11 11.40 -3.25 -1.86
N CYS A 12 10.40 -3.03 -2.72
CA CYS A 12 9.04 -3.52 -2.52
C CYS A 12 8.54 -4.14 -3.82
N LEU A 13 7.88 -5.29 -3.74
CA LEU A 13 7.27 -5.93 -4.91
C LEU A 13 5.85 -5.38 -5.10
N PRO A 14 5.56 -4.66 -6.19
CA PRO A 14 4.21 -4.21 -6.49
C PRO A 14 3.48 -5.33 -7.21
N VAL A 15 2.25 -5.59 -6.78
CA VAL A 15 1.32 -6.47 -7.50
C VAL A 15 0.04 -5.70 -7.80
N TYR A 16 -0.50 -5.90 -8.99
CA TYR A 16 -1.64 -5.15 -9.50
C TYR A 16 -2.72 -6.08 -10.03
N ALA A 17 -3.98 -5.80 -9.68
CA ALA A 17 -5.14 -6.46 -10.27
C ALA A 17 -6.35 -5.52 -10.30
N THR A 18 -7.23 -5.66 -11.30
CA THR A 18 -8.46 -4.86 -11.42
C THR A 18 -9.71 -5.72 -11.25
N GLY A 19 -10.76 -5.13 -10.68
CA GLY A 19 -12.07 -5.79 -10.53
C GLY A 19 -12.00 -7.08 -9.72
N HIS A 20 -12.64 -8.15 -10.22
CA HIS A 20 -12.61 -9.48 -9.57
C HIS A 20 -11.18 -10.05 -9.43
N GLY A 21 -10.22 -9.56 -10.24
CA GLY A 21 -8.83 -9.99 -10.18
C GLY A 21 -8.16 -9.70 -8.84
N GLY A 22 -8.66 -8.72 -8.07
CA GLY A 22 -8.15 -8.41 -6.73
C GLY A 22 -8.18 -9.63 -5.80
N ILE A 23 -9.28 -10.38 -5.78
CA ILE A 23 -9.43 -11.57 -4.90
C ILE A 23 -8.38 -12.64 -5.22
N HIS A 24 -7.97 -12.78 -6.49
CA HIS A 24 -6.97 -13.77 -6.87
C HIS A 24 -5.59 -13.48 -6.27
N LEU A 25 -5.32 -12.24 -5.85
CA LEU A 25 -4.07 -11.89 -5.18
C LEU A 25 -3.99 -12.48 -3.77
N LEU A 26 -5.13 -12.76 -3.10
CA LEU A 26 -5.16 -13.14 -1.69
C LEU A 26 -4.23 -14.32 -1.37
N ASN A 27 -4.26 -15.38 -2.17
CA ASN A 27 -3.41 -16.55 -1.94
C ASN A 27 -1.92 -16.19 -1.95
N GLY A 28 -1.50 -15.38 -2.93
CA GLY A 28 -0.12 -14.90 -3.01
C GLY A 28 0.25 -13.95 -1.87
N LEU A 29 -0.69 -13.10 -1.46
CA LEU A 29 -0.47 -12.14 -0.37
C LEU A 29 -0.42 -12.80 1.00
N TYR A 30 -1.17 -13.88 1.24
CA TYR A 30 -1.05 -14.67 2.46
C TYR A 30 0.33 -15.32 2.56
N ASN A 31 0.87 -15.84 1.46
CA ASN A 31 2.25 -16.32 1.45
C ASN A 31 3.22 -15.19 1.80
N ALA A 32 3.08 -14.02 1.18
CA ALA A 32 3.92 -12.86 1.47
C ALA A 32 3.79 -12.40 2.95
N LYS A 33 2.59 -12.44 3.54
CA LYS A 33 2.34 -12.15 4.96
C LYS A 33 3.12 -13.10 5.87
N TYR A 34 3.07 -14.41 5.60
CA TYR A 34 3.76 -15.41 6.42
C TYR A 34 5.28 -15.44 6.19
N ASP A 35 5.74 -15.10 4.99
CA ASP A 35 7.16 -15.02 4.65
C ASP A 35 7.81 -13.70 5.09
N GLY A 36 7.03 -12.75 5.63
CA GLY A 36 7.52 -11.42 5.99
C GLY A 36 8.07 -10.65 4.78
N GLN A 37 7.44 -10.80 3.62
CA GLN A 37 7.86 -10.12 2.39
C GLN A 37 7.21 -8.74 2.28
N PRO A 38 7.99 -7.67 2.01
CA PRO A 38 7.45 -6.32 1.82
C PRO A 38 6.74 -6.20 0.46
N VAL A 39 5.41 -6.23 0.47
CA VAL A 39 4.58 -6.20 -0.74
C VAL A 39 3.61 -5.02 -0.70
N LEU A 40 3.50 -4.32 -1.82
CA LEU A 40 2.46 -3.31 -2.04
C LEU A 40 1.45 -3.87 -3.06
N ALA A 41 0.29 -4.24 -2.57
CA ALA A 41 -0.84 -4.68 -3.40
C ALA A 41 -1.67 -3.47 -3.82
N ILE A 42 -1.91 -3.31 -5.12
CA ILE A 42 -2.77 -2.26 -5.66
C ILE A 42 -3.94 -2.94 -6.37
N THR A 43 -5.17 -2.66 -5.94
CA THR A 43 -6.37 -3.18 -6.57
C THR A 43 -7.20 -2.07 -7.19
N GLY A 44 -7.72 -2.30 -8.39
CA GLY A 44 -8.72 -1.45 -9.02
C GLY A 44 -10.13 -1.81 -8.52
N ASN A 45 -10.97 -0.81 -8.31
CA ASN A 45 -12.36 -0.96 -7.87
C ASN A 45 -13.32 -0.27 -8.86
N THR A 46 -14.62 -0.52 -8.71
CA THR A 46 -15.67 0.19 -9.48
C THR A 46 -15.64 1.70 -9.19
N TYR A 47 -16.43 2.47 -9.94
CA TYR A 47 -16.61 3.91 -9.77
C TYR A 47 -17.06 4.24 -8.35
N TYR A 48 -16.57 5.35 -7.77
CA TYR A 48 -16.77 5.61 -6.33
C TYR A 48 -18.25 5.76 -5.95
N ASP A 49 -19.08 6.25 -6.88
CA ASP A 49 -20.52 6.47 -6.75
C ASP A 49 -21.34 5.18 -6.87
N LEU A 50 -20.76 4.12 -7.42
CA LEU A 50 -21.37 2.78 -7.53
C LEU A 50 -21.01 1.86 -6.36
N ILE A 51 -20.11 2.26 -5.46
CA ILE A 51 -19.71 1.42 -4.32
C ILE A 51 -20.85 1.31 -3.30
N ASN A 52 -21.10 0.11 -2.80
CA ASN A 52 -22.21 -0.26 -1.91
C ASN A 52 -23.61 -0.07 -2.54
N THR A 53 -23.70 -0.12 -3.87
CA THR A 53 -24.99 -0.11 -4.59
C THR A 53 -25.47 -1.52 -4.97
N PHE A 54 -24.73 -2.55 -4.57
CA PHE A 54 -24.97 -3.95 -4.95
C PHE A 54 -24.86 -4.19 -6.47
N GLY A 55 -24.07 -3.34 -7.14
CA GLY A 55 -23.78 -3.45 -8.56
C GLY A 55 -22.80 -4.57 -8.90
N GLN A 56 -22.54 -4.75 -10.20
CA GLN A 56 -21.54 -5.71 -10.66
C GLN A 56 -20.15 -5.32 -10.15
N GLN A 57 -19.41 -6.30 -9.62
CA GLN A 57 -18.05 -6.11 -9.06
C GLN A 57 -17.99 -5.14 -7.85
N ASP A 58 -19.12 -4.87 -7.20
CA ASP A 58 -19.18 -4.12 -5.94
C ASP A 58 -18.68 -5.00 -4.78
N ILE A 59 -17.35 -5.07 -4.64
CA ILE A 59 -16.66 -5.92 -3.68
C ILE A 59 -15.94 -5.02 -2.66
N PRO A 60 -16.12 -5.23 -1.35
CA PRO A 60 -15.45 -4.45 -0.30
C PRO A 60 -13.98 -4.88 -0.14
N LEU A 61 -13.16 -4.65 -1.17
CA LEU A 61 -11.76 -5.13 -1.24
C LEU A 61 -10.90 -4.58 -0.09
N ALA A 62 -11.13 -3.34 0.38
CA ALA A 62 -10.35 -2.79 1.50
C ALA A 62 -10.56 -3.60 2.79
N GLN A 63 -11.80 -4.05 3.02
CA GLN A 63 -12.19 -4.89 4.16
C GLN A 63 -11.69 -6.32 3.99
N ILE A 64 -11.82 -6.91 2.79
CA ILE A 64 -11.33 -8.27 2.53
C ILE A 64 -9.82 -8.37 2.77
N PHE A 65 -9.08 -7.33 2.42
CA PHE A 65 -7.63 -7.30 2.55
C PHE A 65 -7.15 -6.87 3.95
N SER A 66 -8.05 -6.47 4.86
CA SER A 66 -7.64 -5.99 6.19
C SER A 66 -7.06 -7.09 7.07
N ASP A 67 -7.37 -8.36 6.80
CA ASP A 67 -6.69 -9.47 7.48
C ASP A 67 -5.26 -9.66 6.96
N VAL A 68 -5.08 -9.66 5.63
CA VAL A 68 -3.78 -10.00 5.03
C VAL A 68 -2.78 -8.83 5.07
N ALA A 69 -3.28 -7.59 4.99
CA ALA A 69 -2.47 -6.39 4.91
C ALA A 69 -2.37 -5.66 6.26
N LEU A 70 -1.17 -5.19 6.59
CA LEU A 70 -0.87 -4.33 7.74
C LEU A 70 -1.47 -2.92 7.59
N TYR A 71 -1.71 -2.50 6.35
CA TYR A 71 -2.39 -1.28 6.00
C TYR A 71 -3.26 -1.55 4.76
N SER A 72 -4.57 -1.31 4.86
CA SER A 72 -5.51 -1.49 3.75
C SER A 72 -6.46 -0.30 3.71
N VAL A 73 -6.40 0.49 2.63
CA VAL A 73 -7.22 1.68 2.48
C VAL A 73 -7.80 1.79 1.07
N ARG A 74 -8.97 2.41 0.96
CA ARG A 74 -9.53 2.86 -0.31
C ARG A 74 -9.14 4.32 -0.54
N VAL A 75 -8.53 4.59 -1.67
CA VAL A 75 -8.20 5.94 -2.16
C VAL A 75 -9.49 6.65 -2.54
N THR A 76 -9.59 7.92 -2.16
CA THR A 76 -10.79 8.75 -2.37
C THR A 76 -10.54 9.98 -3.25
N GLY A 77 -9.28 10.21 -3.65
CA GLY A 77 -8.90 11.35 -4.49
C GLY A 77 -7.38 11.41 -4.73
N PRO A 78 -6.93 12.27 -5.66
CA PRO A 78 -5.53 12.49 -5.99
C PRO A 78 -4.60 12.83 -4.81
N ASP A 79 -4.99 13.72 -3.90
CA ASP A 79 -4.18 14.11 -2.73
C ASP A 79 -4.08 12.96 -1.73
N HIS A 80 -5.19 12.22 -1.57
CA HIS A 80 -5.20 11.03 -0.73
C HIS A 80 -4.26 9.95 -1.29
N ILE A 81 -4.15 9.77 -2.62
CA ILE A 81 -3.26 8.73 -3.17
C ILE A 81 -1.80 8.96 -2.82
N GLU A 82 -1.34 10.22 -2.75
CA GLU A 82 0.07 10.52 -2.43
C GLU A 82 0.38 10.12 -0.99
N THR A 83 -0.45 10.56 -0.05
CA THR A 83 -0.28 10.24 1.38
C THR A 83 -0.49 8.75 1.65
N ALA A 84 -1.54 8.14 1.10
CA ALA A 84 -1.83 6.72 1.28
C ALA A 84 -0.72 5.83 0.72
N THR A 85 -0.16 6.18 -0.44
CA THR A 85 0.96 5.44 -1.04
C THR A 85 2.19 5.52 -0.16
N ASN A 86 2.50 6.71 0.38
CA ASN A 86 3.66 6.87 1.25
C ASN A 86 3.53 6.03 2.53
N ILE A 87 2.36 6.09 3.19
CA ILE A 87 2.08 5.24 4.35
C ILE A 87 2.20 3.76 3.98
N ALA A 88 1.56 3.31 2.90
CA ALA A 88 1.58 1.92 2.47
C ALA A 88 3.00 1.39 2.23
N ILE A 89 3.86 2.18 1.56
CA ILE A 89 5.26 1.81 1.30
C ILE A 89 6.06 1.76 2.61
N HIS A 90 5.93 2.77 3.48
CA HIS A 90 6.61 2.79 4.77
C HIS A 90 6.20 1.62 5.65
N THR A 91 4.91 1.29 5.69
CA THR A 91 4.38 0.14 6.42
C THR A 91 4.94 -1.17 5.86
N ALA A 92 4.87 -1.39 4.54
CA ALA A 92 5.31 -2.64 3.92
C ALA A 92 6.81 -2.88 4.15
N LEU A 93 7.64 -1.84 3.96
CA LEU A 93 9.09 -1.93 4.13
C LEU A 93 9.50 -1.99 5.60
N GLY A 94 8.94 -1.12 6.44
CA GLY A 94 9.32 -0.98 7.85
C GLY A 94 8.90 -2.15 8.71
N MET A 95 7.73 -2.74 8.43
CA MET A 95 7.18 -3.87 9.17
C MET A 95 7.34 -5.21 8.43
N ARG A 96 7.97 -5.20 7.25
CA ARG A 96 8.20 -6.37 6.38
C ARG A 96 6.93 -7.20 6.19
N GLY A 97 5.93 -6.61 5.55
CA GLY A 97 4.67 -7.30 5.26
C GLY A 97 3.89 -6.66 4.12
N VAL A 98 2.62 -7.02 4.03
CA VAL A 98 1.73 -6.58 2.95
C VAL A 98 1.06 -5.25 3.31
N SER A 99 1.06 -4.31 2.37
CA SER A 99 0.17 -3.14 2.37
C SER A 99 -0.71 -3.16 1.13
N HIS A 100 -1.90 -2.60 1.22
CA HIS A 100 -2.91 -2.65 0.18
C HIS A 100 -3.56 -1.28 -0.08
N LEU A 101 -3.64 -0.91 -1.36
CA LEU A 101 -4.35 0.27 -1.85
C LEU A 101 -5.46 -0.15 -2.80
N ASN A 102 -6.69 0.23 -2.49
CA ASN A 102 -7.86 0.07 -3.36
C ASN A 102 -8.13 1.40 -4.06
N ILE A 103 -8.16 1.41 -5.39
CA ILE A 103 -8.29 2.62 -6.21
C ILE A 103 -9.54 2.51 -7.11
N PRO A 104 -10.59 3.30 -6.86
CA PRO A 104 -11.76 3.42 -7.74
C PRO A 104 -11.39 3.83 -9.17
N ALA A 105 -12.15 3.37 -10.17
CA ALA A 105 -11.81 3.57 -11.59
C ALA A 105 -11.72 5.06 -11.99
N ASP A 106 -12.69 5.87 -11.59
CA ASP A 106 -12.71 7.33 -11.81
C ASP A 106 -11.54 8.06 -11.17
N THR A 107 -11.11 7.65 -9.99
CA THR A 107 -9.94 8.28 -9.33
C THR A 107 -8.63 8.06 -10.09
N GLN A 108 -8.57 7.10 -11.01
CA GLN A 108 -7.39 6.88 -11.88
C GLN A 108 -7.29 7.93 -12.99
N ASP A 109 -8.44 8.47 -13.43
CA ASP A 109 -8.53 9.46 -14.49
C ASP A 109 -8.46 10.91 -13.95
N MET A 110 -8.65 11.10 -12.63
CA MET A 110 -8.54 12.39 -11.97
C MET A 110 -7.11 12.95 -11.99
N THR A 111 -7.01 14.24 -12.26
CA THR A 111 -5.77 15.01 -12.15
C THR A 111 -5.66 15.71 -10.80
N LEU A 112 -4.43 15.99 -10.35
CA LEU A 112 -4.18 16.78 -9.13
C LEU A 112 -4.84 18.16 -9.15
N ALA A 113 -5.05 18.76 -10.32
CA ALA A 113 -5.70 20.06 -10.44
C ALA A 113 -7.22 20.01 -10.20
N GLU A 114 -7.82 18.82 -10.32
CA GLU A 114 -9.24 18.58 -10.10
C GLU A 114 -9.55 18.24 -8.64
N ASP A 115 -8.52 17.97 -7.83
CA ASP A 115 -8.70 17.69 -6.41
C ASP A 115 -8.91 18.97 -5.61
N LYS A 116 -9.82 18.88 -4.63
CA LYS A 116 -10.11 19.98 -3.71
C LYS A 116 -9.66 19.55 -2.33
N GLN A 117 -8.56 20.14 -1.88
CA GLN A 117 -8.09 19.98 -0.51
C GLN A 117 -9.20 20.27 0.49
N SER A 118 -9.27 19.44 1.52
CA SER A 118 -10.17 19.65 2.65
C SER A 118 -9.81 20.96 3.36
N MET A 119 -10.81 21.64 3.94
CA MET A 119 -10.59 22.87 4.72
C MET A 119 -9.61 22.69 5.89
N HIS A 120 -9.45 21.46 6.39
CA HIS A 120 -8.50 21.14 7.47
C HIS A 120 -7.11 20.74 6.98
N ASP A 121 -6.93 20.55 5.67
CA ASP A 121 -5.64 20.19 5.11
C ASP A 121 -4.80 21.45 4.88
N VAL A 122 -3.93 21.76 5.84
CA VAL A 122 -3.07 22.96 5.83
C VAL A 122 -1.70 22.71 5.18
N SER A 123 -1.41 21.47 4.75
CA SER A 123 -0.15 21.13 4.10
C SER A 123 -0.32 19.89 3.20
N PRO A 124 0.02 19.98 1.90
CA PRO A 124 -0.09 18.84 0.99
C PRO A 124 0.82 17.63 1.35
N PHE A 125 1.71 17.77 2.33
CA PHE A 125 2.67 16.73 2.71
C PHE A 125 2.56 16.37 4.20
N HIS A 126 1.71 15.39 4.52
CA HIS A 126 1.58 14.83 5.88
C HIS A 126 2.61 13.74 6.20
N THR A 127 3.39 13.33 5.19
CA THR A 127 4.36 12.24 5.31
C THR A 127 5.67 12.62 4.64
N SER A 128 6.79 12.26 5.26
CA SER A 128 8.12 12.50 4.69
C SER A 128 8.38 11.53 3.54
N PHE A 129 8.97 12.02 2.46
CA PHE A 129 9.49 11.16 1.38
C PHE A 129 10.87 10.56 1.71
N ALA A 130 11.49 10.98 2.82
CA ALA A 130 12.80 10.49 3.22
C ALA A 130 12.67 9.11 3.88
N PHE A 131 13.17 8.09 3.20
CA PHE A 131 13.30 6.76 3.76
C PHE A 131 14.64 6.65 4.51
N ALA A 132 14.60 6.53 5.84
CA ALA A 132 15.79 6.25 6.62
C ALA A 132 16.19 4.77 6.42
N THR A 133 17.38 4.53 5.86
CA THR A 133 17.92 3.17 5.79
C THR A 133 18.38 2.77 7.19
N GLY A 134 17.55 2.01 7.91
CA GLY A 134 18.06 1.29 9.07
C GLY A 134 19.18 0.38 8.60
N ALA A 135 20.32 0.35 9.30
CA ALA A 135 21.49 -0.42 8.89
C ALA A 135 21.24 -1.94 8.78
N GLN A 136 20.04 -2.42 9.20
CA GLN A 136 19.63 -3.83 9.28
C GLN A 136 20.74 -4.71 9.87
N GLN A 137 21.51 -4.13 10.80
CA GLN A 137 22.58 -4.85 11.45
C GLN A 137 21.98 -5.73 12.54
N PRO A 138 22.37 -7.02 12.61
CA PRO A 138 22.02 -7.85 13.75
C PRO A 138 22.51 -7.18 15.03
N THR A 139 21.80 -7.38 16.14
CA THR A 139 22.27 -6.90 17.44
C THR A 139 23.62 -7.54 17.75
N HIS A 140 24.47 -6.85 18.53
CA HIS A 140 25.74 -7.42 18.98
C HIS A 140 25.57 -8.77 19.67
N GLU A 141 24.45 -8.95 20.37
CA GLU A 141 24.06 -10.22 21.00
C GLU A 141 23.79 -11.32 19.97
N ALA A 142 23.03 -11.03 18.91
CA ALA A 142 22.76 -11.98 17.83
C ALA A 142 24.05 -12.40 17.10
N LEU A 143 24.98 -11.46 16.88
CA LEU A 143 26.30 -11.76 16.30
C LEU A 143 27.12 -12.69 17.20
N ARG A 144 27.09 -12.45 18.52
CA ARG A 144 27.81 -13.27 19.50
C ARG A 144 27.24 -14.68 19.58
N ASN A 145 25.91 -14.82 19.67
CA ASN A 145 25.25 -16.12 19.68
C ASN A 145 25.54 -16.91 18.40
N ALA A 146 25.57 -16.26 17.24
CA ALA A 146 25.91 -16.92 15.99
C ALA A 146 27.37 -17.40 15.95
N ALA A 147 28.30 -16.63 16.53
CA ALA A 147 29.71 -17.01 16.62
C ALA A 147 29.96 -18.19 17.57
N GLU A 148 29.09 -18.44 18.55
CA GLU A 148 29.21 -19.56 19.49
C GLU A 148 28.77 -20.92 18.90
N VAL A 149 28.09 -20.93 17.75
CA VAL A 149 27.58 -22.15 17.09
C VAL A 149 28.49 -22.60 15.92
N LEU A 150 29.56 -21.86 15.62
CA LEU A 150 30.57 -22.17 14.58
C LEU A 150 31.87 -22.68 15.21
#